data_AF-A0A966WRY7-F1
#
_entry.id   AF-A0A966WRY7-F1
#
_cell.length_a   1.000
_cell.length_b   1.000
_cell.length_c   1.000
_cell.angle_alpha   90.00
_cell.angle_beta   90.00
_cell.angle_gamma   90.00
#
_symmetry.space_group_name_H-M   'P 1'
#
loop_
_entity.id
_entity.type
_entity.pdbx_description
1 polymer ?
#
loop_
_entity_poly.entity_id
_entity_poly.type
_entity_poly.pdbx_seq_one_letter_code
_entity_poly.pdbx_strand_id
1 'polypeptide(L)'
;MSQSFMADYGGRLVDNGYPVIPIMPGSKVPGRHHVGQWTPYPDWARHCDRTTKPFEVDVWQRWPGCGIGIAAGAVVGIDIDVLDAALSIQLADLAVEMLGDTPCWRIGRAPKRLLVYRATVPFAGRKRHPLELLA
;
A
#
# COMPACT_ATOMS: atom_id res chain seq x y z
N MET A 1 22.90 8.15 4.70
CA MET A 1 21.85 7.31 5.31
C MET A 1 20.88 6.91 4.20
N SER A 2 20.41 5.66 4.17
CA SER A 2 19.34 5.28 3.24
C SER A 2 18.06 6.03 3.61
N GLN A 3 17.34 6.54 2.61
CA GLN A 3 16.09 7.25 2.81
C GLN A 3 15.07 6.36 3.54
N SER A 4 14.37 6.90 4.53
CA SER A 4 13.24 6.23 5.18
C SER A 4 11.94 6.91 4.78
N PHE A 5 11.17 6.25 3.92
CA PHE A 5 9.82 6.73 3.56
C PHE A 5 8.88 6.77 4.76
N MET A 6 9.07 5.88 5.73
CA MET A 6 8.32 5.90 6.99
C MET A 6 8.58 7.19 7.77
N ALA A 7 9.84 7.63 7.87
CA ALA A 7 10.18 8.90 8.52
C ALA A 7 9.66 10.11 7.75
N ASP A 8 9.81 10.10 6.42
CA ASP A 8 9.45 11.24 5.57
C ASP A 8 7.92 11.43 5.46
N TYR A 9 7.14 10.34 5.45
CA TYR A 9 5.72 10.38 5.06
C TYR A 9 4.76 9.64 5.99
N GLY A 10 5.25 8.86 6.95
CA GLY A 10 4.40 8.00 7.80
C GLY A 10 3.34 8.77 8.58
N GLY A 11 3.75 9.82 9.29
CA GLY A 11 2.82 10.67 10.06
C GLY A 11 1.74 11.26 9.16
N ARG A 12 2.14 11.89 8.04
CA ARG A 12 1.19 12.49 7.09
C ARG A 12 0.19 11.48 6.53
N LEU A 13 0.59 10.24 6.25
CA LEU A 13 -0.33 9.21 5.75
C LEU A 13 -1.33 8.79 6.82
N VAL A 14 -0.88 8.64 8.07
CA VAL A 14 -1.77 8.33 9.21
C VAL A 14 -2.76 9.48 9.46
N ASP A 15 -2.30 10.73 9.41
CA ASP A 15 -3.17 11.91 9.56
C ASP A 15 -4.25 11.98 8.48
N ASN A 16 -3.97 11.47 7.28
CA ASN A 16 -4.93 11.35 6.18
C ASN A 16 -5.76 10.04 6.23
N GLY A 17 -5.69 9.28 7.32
CA GLY A 17 -6.52 8.09 7.54
C GLY A 17 -6.11 6.87 6.71
N TYR A 18 -4.82 6.76 6.35
CA TYR A 18 -4.26 5.55 5.76
C TYR A 18 -3.63 4.65 6.83
N PRO A 19 -4.02 3.37 6.95
CA PRO A 19 -3.31 2.40 7.76
C PRO A 19 -1.95 2.10 7.13
N VAL A 20 -0.87 2.48 7.82
CA VAL A 20 0.51 2.27 7.35
C VAL A 20 1.16 1.11 8.09
N ILE A 21 2.08 0.43 7.41
CA ILE A 21 2.89 -0.65 7.97
C ILE A 21 4.35 -0.53 7.49
N PRO A 22 5.35 -0.81 8.34
CA PRO A 22 6.76 -0.71 7.96
C PRO A 22 7.18 -1.82 6.99
N ILE A 23 7.84 -1.43 5.90
CA ILE A 23 8.39 -2.34 4.89
C ILE A 23 9.89 -2.45 5.07
N MET A 24 10.40 -3.69 5.11
CA MET A 24 11.83 -3.96 5.23
C MET A 24 12.59 -3.42 4.00
N PRO A 25 13.72 -2.70 4.17
CA PRO A 25 14.48 -2.09 3.08
C PRO A 25 14.93 -3.11 2.04
N GLY A 26 14.89 -2.72 0.76
CA GLY A 26 15.28 -3.60 -0.36
C GLY A 26 14.36 -4.80 -0.58
N SER A 27 13.31 -4.93 0.22
CA SER A 27 12.28 -5.96 0.11
C SER A 27 10.94 -5.35 -0.30
N LYS A 28 9.92 -6.21 -0.43
CA LYS A 28 8.51 -5.81 -0.53
C LYS A 28 7.66 -6.47 0.57
N VAL A 29 8.27 -6.73 1.72
CA VAL A 29 7.66 -7.50 2.82
C VAL A 29 7.58 -6.63 4.07
N PRO A 30 6.45 -6.63 4.80
CA PRO A 30 6.38 -6.02 6.11
C PRO A 30 7.44 -6.57 7.06
N GLY A 31 8.18 -5.69 7.73
CA GLY A 31 9.27 -6.08 8.59
C GLY A 31 9.36 -5.24 9.85
N ARG A 32 10.00 -5.78 10.89
CA ARG A 32 10.38 -5.05 12.09
C ARG A 32 11.90 -4.99 12.22
N HIS A 33 12.40 -3.85 12.66
CA HIS A 33 13.81 -3.67 12.97
C HIS A 33 14.04 -3.74 14.48
N HIS A 34 14.89 -4.68 14.92
CA HIS A 34 15.20 -4.89 16.33
C HIS A 34 16.65 -5.35 16.48
N VAL A 35 17.39 -4.72 17.40
CA VAL A 35 18.81 -5.05 17.71
C VAL A 35 19.67 -5.10 16.43
N GLY A 36 19.53 -4.07 15.58
CA GLY A 36 20.32 -3.92 14.35
C GLY A 36 19.94 -4.86 13.21
N GLN A 37 18.84 -5.62 13.34
CA GLN A 37 18.42 -6.61 12.34
C GLN A 37 16.98 -6.40 11.90
N TRP A 38 16.75 -6.63 10.60
CA TRP A 38 15.42 -6.71 10.03
C TRP A 38 14.89 -8.14 10.06
N THR A 39 13.66 -8.31 10.53
CA THR A 39 12.94 -9.60 10.52
C THR A 39 11.51 -9.40 10.00
N PRO A 40 10.82 -10.45 9.49
CA PRO A 40 9.42 -10.34 9.10
C PRO A 40 8.55 -9.81 10.24
N TYR A 41 7.55 -8.98 9.92
CA TYR A 41 6.63 -8.43 10.91
C TYR A 41 5.61 -9.52 11.33
N PRO A 42 5.58 -9.95 12.60
CA PRO A 42 4.64 -10.98 13.06
C PRO A 42 3.19 -10.48 13.01
N ASP A 43 2.26 -11.34 12.58
CA ASP A 43 0.82 -11.04 12.51
C ASP A 43 0.49 -9.71 11.83
N TRP A 44 1.27 -9.35 10.80
CA TRP A 44 1.18 -8.06 10.13
C TRP A 44 -0.23 -7.79 9.56
N ALA A 45 -0.97 -8.83 9.17
CA ALA A 45 -2.32 -8.70 8.63
C ALA A 45 -3.31 -8.05 9.61
N ARG A 46 -3.05 -8.05 10.93
CA ARG A 46 -3.88 -7.34 11.92
C ARG A 46 -3.90 -5.83 11.71
N HIS A 47 -2.96 -5.27 10.94
CA HIS A 47 -2.96 -3.86 10.57
C HIS A 47 -3.98 -3.54 9.47
N CYS A 48 -4.50 -4.55 8.76
CA CYS A 48 -5.56 -4.36 7.76
C CYS A 48 -6.92 -3.98 8.38
N ASP A 49 -7.15 -4.40 9.63
CA ASP A 49 -8.44 -4.27 10.32
C ASP A 49 -8.51 -3.11 11.30
N ARG A 50 -7.51 -2.21 11.31
CA ARG A 50 -7.43 -1.11 12.27
C ARG A 50 -6.65 0.08 11.75
N THR A 51 -6.81 1.21 12.42
CA THR A 51 -5.95 2.38 12.20
C THR A 51 -4.56 2.17 12.82
N THR A 52 -3.56 2.78 12.19
CA THR A 52 -2.21 2.90 12.77
C THR A 52 -2.27 3.83 13.97
N LYS A 53 -1.63 3.45 15.07
CA LYS A 53 -1.56 4.26 16.28
C LYS A 53 -0.36 5.22 16.20
N PRO A 54 -0.44 6.45 16.75
CA PRO A 54 0.65 7.43 16.67
C PRO A 54 2.00 6.89 17.17
N PHE A 55 2.01 6.16 18.30
CA PHE A 55 3.24 5.59 18.86
C PHE A 55 3.90 4.56 17.91
N GLU A 56 3.14 3.91 17.04
CA GLU A 56 3.71 2.96 16.08
C GLU A 56 4.57 3.68 15.07
N VAL A 57 4.06 4.80 14.52
CA VAL A 57 4.83 5.68 13.64
C VAL A 57 6.05 6.24 14.37
N ASP A 58 5.90 6.65 15.64
CA ASP A 58 7.01 7.16 16.45
C ASP A 58 8.18 6.17 16.56
N VAL A 59 7.86 4.88 16.63
CA VAL A 59 8.84 3.79 16.65
C VAL A 59 9.38 3.52 15.25
N TRP A 60 8.51 3.35 14.26
CA TRP A 60 8.90 2.91 12.91
C TRP A 60 9.72 3.94 12.15
N GLN A 61 9.49 5.25 12.38
CA GLN A 61 10.28 6.31 11.75
C GLN A 61 11.76 6.30 12.14
N ARG A 62 12.12 5.62 13.24
CA ARG A 62 13.50 5.48 13.70
C ARG A 62 14.22 4.29 13.07
N TRP A 63 13.51 3.47 12.29
CA TRP A 63 14.07 2.26 11.70
C TRP A 63 14.86 2.59 10.41
N PRO A 64 16.11 2.12 10.28
CA PRO A 64 17.01 2.56 9.21
C PRO A 64 16.51 2.07 7.84
N GLY A 65 16.34 3.01 6.91
CA GLY A 65 15.85 2.72 5.56
C GLY A 65 14.41 2.20 5.48
N CYS A 66 13.61 2.36 6.55
CA CYS A 66 12.27 1.79 6.62
C CYS A 66 11.39 2.32 5.48
N GLY A 67 10.91 1.41 4.64
CA GLY A 67 9.88 1.69 3.66
C GLY A 67 8.51 1.80 4.32
N ILE A 68 7.51 2.18 3.53
CA ILE A 68 6.12 2.31 3.96
C ILE A 68 5.20 1.51 3.04
N GLY A 69 4.29 0.76 3.64
CA GLY A 69 3.20 0.07 2.96
C GLY A 69 1.87 0.58 3.50
N ILE A 70 0.82 0.44 2.69
CA ILE A 70 -0.55 0.65 3.14
C ILE A 70 -1.13 -0.72 3.44
N ALA A 71 -1.56 -0.96 4.67
CA ALA A 71 -2.30 -2.17 5.00
C ALA A 71 -3.70 -2.02 4.40
N ALA A 72 -4.01 -2.87 3.41
CA ALA A 72 -5.29 -2.87 2.71
C ALA A 72 -6.43 -3.28 3.66
N GLY A 73 -7.68 -3.13 3.23
CA GLY A 73 -8.87 -3.44 4.02
C GLY A 73 -9.94 -2.43 3.66
N ALA A 74 -10.00 -1.33 4.42
CA ALA A 74 -10.76 -0.16 4.01
C ALA A 74 -10.12 0.58 2.82
N VAL A 75 -8.79 0.47 2.63
CA VAL A 75 -8.10 0.96 1.44
C VAL A 75 -7.94 -0.18 0.45
N VAL A 76 -8.32 0.06 -0.79
CA VAL A 76 -8.36 -0.96 -1.85
C VAL A 76 -7.48 -0.53 -3.02
N GLY A 77 -6.63 -1.43 -3.50
CA GLY A 77 -5.87 -1.27 -4.73
C GLY A 77 -6.46 -2.09 -5.87
N ILE A 78 -6.71 -1.47 -7.01
CA ILE A 78 -6.96 -2.16 -8.28
C ILE A 78 -5.63 -2.25 -9.02
N ASP A 79 -5.00 -3.42 -8.98
CA ASP A 79 -3.73 -3.70 -9.65
C ASP A 79 -3.99 -4.25 -11.06
N ILE A 80 -3.75 -3.40 -12.06
CA ILE A 80 -3.90 -3.70 -13.48
C ILE A 80 -2.54 -4.17 -13.99
N ASP A 81 -2.35 -5.48 -13.98
CA ASP A 81 -1.14 -6.14 -14.45
C ASP A 81 -1.20 -6.46 -15.95
N VAL A 82 -1.44 -5.43 -16.76
CA VAL A 82 -1.59 -5.55 -18.21
C VAL A 82 -0.47 -4.83 -18.93
N LEU A 83 0.16 -5.51 -19.90
CA LEU A 83 1.24 -4.97 -20.72
C LEU A 83 0.77 -4.40 -22.07
N ASP A 84 -0.46 -4.67 -22.47
CA ASP A 84 -1.09 -3.99 -23.58
C ASP A 84 -1.52 -2.58 -23.13
N ALA A 85 -1.01 -1.56 -23.81
CA ALA A 85 -1.21 -0.18 -23.41
C ALA A 85 -2.67 0.27 -23.58
N ALA A 86 -3.32 -0.12 -24.66
CA ALA A 86 -4.71 0.26 -24.94
C ALA A 86 -5.65 -0.39 -23.93
N LEU A 87 -5.47 -1.68 -23.66
CA LEU A 87 -6.27 -2.40 -22.67
C LEU A 87 -6.02 -1.89 -21.24
N SER A 88 -4.77 -1.56 -20.87
CA SER A 88 -4.48 -0.96 -19.56
C SER A 88 -5.16 0.40 -19.38
N ILE A 89 -5.23 1.20 -20.45
CA ILE A 89 -6.00 2.45 -20.48
C ILE A 89 -7.49 2.17 -20.25
N GLN A 90 -8.08 1.31 -21.08
CA GLN A 90 -9.51 0.97 -21.01
C GLN A 90 -9.93 0.42 -19.64
N LEU A 91 -9.11 -0.42 -19.01
CA LEU A 91 -9.40 -0.96 -17.68
C LEU A 91 -9.35 0.10 -16.58
N ALA A 92 -8.44 1.07 -16.67
CA ALA A 92 -8.38 2.18 -15.73
C ALA A 92 -9.57 3.14 -15.94
N ASP A 93 -9.92 3.44 -17.19
CA ASP A 93 -11.06 4.30 -17.53
C ASP A 93 -12.38 3.66 -17.06
N LEU A 94 -12.53 2.33 -17.24
CA LEU A 94 -13.67 1.59 -16.73
C LEU A 94 -13.74 1.64 -15.19
N ALA A 95 -12.60 1.53 -14.50
CA ALA A 95 -12.58 1.69 -13.04
C ALA A 95 -13.02 3.08 -12.61
N VAL A 96 -12.59 4.14 -13.31
CA VAL A 96 -13.01 5.53 -13.05
C VAL A 96 -14.49 5.74 -13.35
N GLU A 97 -15.01 5.18 -14.45
CA GLU A 97 -16.43 5.26 -14.80
C GLU A 97 -17.31 4.59 -13.73
N MET A 98 -16.89 3.42 -13.24
CA MET A 98 -17.68 2.63 -12.29
C MET A 98 -17.56 3.12 -10.84
N LEU A 99 -16.38 3.60 -10.44
CA LEU A 99 -16.04 3.85 -9.02
C LEU A 99 -15.81 5.34 -8.73
N GLY A 100 -15.81 6.18 -9.76
CA GLY A 100 -15.43 7.58 -9.67
C GLY A 100 -13.93 7.80 -9.87
N ASP A 101 -13.57 9.07 -10.07
CA ASP A 101 -12.17 9.49 -10.22
C ASP A 101 -11.40 9.30 -8.90
N THR A 102 -10.09 9.03 -9.03
CA THR A 102 -9.18 8.97 -7.89
C THR A 102 -7.85 9.64 -8.25
N PRO A 103 -7.38 10.61 -7.43
CA PRO A 103 -6.04 11.16 -7.62
C PRO A 103 -4.95 10.16 -7.17
N CYS A 104 -5.32 9.07 -6.48
CA CYS A 104 -4.39 8.09 -5.95
C CYS A 104 -4.17 6.94 -6.92
N TRP A 105 -3.39 7.18 -7.96
CA TRP A 105 -2.98 6.13 -8.90
C TRP A 105 -1.52 6.30 -9.32
N ARG A 106 -0.94 5.22 -9.84
CA ARG A 106 0.44 5.23 -10.35
C ARG A 106 0.62 4.28 -11.52
N ILE A 107 1.63 4.56 -12.34
CA ILE A 107 2.17 3.62 -13.33
C ILE A 107 3.33 2.87 -12.68
N GLY A 108 3.29 1.54 -12.74
CA GLY A 108 4.39 0.67 -12.30
C GLY A 108 5.40 0.46 -13.41
N ARG A 109 5.65 -0.81 -13.76
CA ARG A 109 6.28 -1.15 -15.04
C ARG A 109 5.29 -0.81 -16.15
N ALA A 110 5.51 0.30 -16.84
CA ALA A 110 4.61 0.75 -17.88
C ALA A 110 4.29 -0.39 -18.88
N PRO A 111 3.02 -0.56 -19.31
CA PRO A 111 1.85 0.26 -18.99
C PRO A 111 1.02 -0.20 -17.76
N LYS A 112 1.53 -1.06 -16.86
CA LYS A 112 0.79 -1.51 -15.66
C LYS A 112 0.38 -0.34 -14.76
N ARG A 113 -0.81 -0.42 -14.17
CA ARG A 113 -1.40 0.65 -13.34
C ARG A 113 -1.85 0.11 -11.99
N LEU A 114 -1.75 0.94 -10.96
CA LEU A 114 -2.42 0.73 -9.69
C LEU A 114 -3.33 1.93 -9.43
N LEU A 115 -4.62 1.71 -9.24
CA LEU A 115 -5.57 2.72 -8.78
C LEU A 115 -5.96 2.41 -7.33
N VAL A 116 -6.08 3.44 -6.49
CA VAL A 116 -6.39 3.28 -5.07
C VAL A 116 -7.72 3.93 -4.75
N TYR A 117 -8.57 3.17 -4.08
CA TYR A 117 -9.91 3.55 -3.64
C TYR A 117 -10.08 3.29 -2.14
N ARG A 118 -11.21 3.74 -1.60
CA ARG A 118 -11.63 3.44 -0.23
C ARG A 118 -12.97 2.72 -0.26
N ALA A 119 -13.05 1.56 0.41
CA ALA A 119 -14.29 0.84 0.61
C ALA A 119 -14.99 1.33 1.88
N THR A 120 -16.31 1.46 1.84
CA THR A 120 -17.13 1.75 3.03
C THR A 120 -17.18 0.56 3.98
N VAL A 121 -17.16 -0.66 3.44
CA VAL A 121 -17.11 -1.91 4.17
C VAL A 121 -15.94 -2.74 3.63
N PRO A 122 -14.97 -3.16 4.48
CA PRO A 122 -13.88 -4.03 4.05
C PRO A 122 -14.37 -5.34 3.45
N PHE A 123 -13.62 -5.88 2.49
CA PHE A 123 -13.92 -7.16 1.85
C PHE A 123 -12.62 -7.88 1.50
N ALA A 124 -12.69 -9.19 1.30
CA ALA A 124 -11.52 -9.97 0.91
C ALA A 124 -11.06 -9.63 -0.51
N GLY A 125 -9.76 -9.38 -0.68
CA GLY A 125 -9.14 -9.21 -1.98
C GLY A 125 -9.43 -10.35 -2.96
N ARG A 126 -9.29 -10.06 -4.25
CA ARG A 126 -9.56 -11.02 -5.34
C ARG A 126 -8.38 -11.05 -6.30
N LYS A 127 -7.76 -12.23 -6.43
CA LYS A 127 -6.70 -12.45 -7.42
C LYS A 127 -7.29 -13.04 -8.68
N ARG A 128 -7.34 -12.25 -9.76
CA ARG A 128 -7.87 -12.64 -11.07
C ARG A 128 -6.96 -12.10 -12.18
N HIS A 129 -5.70 -12.55 -12.17
CA HIS A 129 -4.70 -12.13 -13.14
C HIS A 129 -5.28 -12.11 -14.57
N PRO A 130 -5.10 -11.02 -15.35
CA PRO A 130 -4.19 -9.90 -15.10
C PRO A 130 -4.73 -8.74 -14.23
N LEU A 131 -5.88 -8.90 -13.58
CA LEU A 131 -6.47 -7.90 -12.69
C LEU A 131 -6.55 -8.41 -11.25
N GLU A 132 -5.99 -7.67 -10.29
CA GLU A 132 -6.08 -8.04 -8.88
C GLU A 132 -6.71 -6.92 -8.05
N LEU A 133 -7.55 -7.31 -7.09
CA LEU A 133 -8.06 -6.44 -6.04
C LEU A 133 -7.28 -6.72 -4.76
N LEU A 134 -6.51 -5.73 -4.31
CA LEU A 134 -5.80 -5.71 -3.05
C LEU A 134 -6.75 -5.09 -2.01
N ALA A 135 -7.34 -5.92 -1.15
CA ALA A 135 -8.27 -5.53 -0.09
C ALA A 135 -8.06 -6.42 1.14
#